data_AF-A0A0Q5YSA3-F1
#
_entry.id   AF-A0A0Q5YSA3-F1
#
_cell.length_a   1.000
_cell.length_b   1.000
_cell.length_c   1.000
_cell.angle_alpha   90.00
_cell.angle_beta   90.00
_cell.angle_gamma   90.00
#
_symmetry.space_group_name_H-M   'P 1'
#
loop_
_entity.id
_entity.type
_entity.pdbx_description
1 polymer ?
#
loop_
_entity_poly.entity_id
_entity_poly.type
_entity_poly.pdbx_seq_one_letter_code
_entity_poly.pdbx_strand_id
1 'polypeptide(L)'
;MTKALSAVTSGRTLAPADTVIEAAMRRVWPLMRETESFRHDAIPDRLALTEGERRSVSRRVEALNRYLAPAEPAAIKRMVGMVKGLMASTQVDGQSASAILDGYAMVLAPYPQVLIEDVCARFLDGRLGNRVYAPTPAEIAHECRNAPDMIAAKAERYRLEAMLSVEVYRTPTAAEQDEIQAAYRDFVKDAVASTKMGMKIGEEPVGSDAAERAAARRELAERLAADRAERASRRHPTTHDGRQEA
;
A
#
# COMPACT_ATOMS: atom_id res chain seq x y z
N MET A 1 -40.83 3.94 -7.32
CA MET A 1 -39.59 4.23 -8.09
C MET A 1 -38.35 3.43 -7.62
N THR A 2 -38.42 2.67 -6.52
CA THR A 2 -37.30 1.88 -5.96
C THR A 2 -36.88 0.63 -6.75
N LYS A 3 -37.74 0.08 -7.61
CA LYS A 3 -37.42 -1.14 -8.39
C LYS A 3 -36.47 -0.92 -9.58
N ALA A 4 -36.41 0.28 -10.14
CA ALA A 4 -35.61 0.55 -11.35
C ALA A 4 -34.11 0.72 -11.05
N LEU A 5 -33.75 1.27 -9.88
CA LEU A 5 -32.36 1.42 -9.44
C LEU A 5 -31.74 0.10 -8.95
N SER A 6 -32.55 -0.82 -8.42
CA SER A 6 -32.11 -2.14 -7.93
C SER A 6 -31.64 -3.08 -9.05
N ALA A 7 -32.15 -2.92 -10.28
CA ALA A 7 -31.77 -3.77 -11.41
C ALA A 7 -30.40 -3.39 -12.02
N VAL A 8 -29.95 -2.14 -11.86
CA VAL A 8 -28.65 -1.66 -12.36
C VAL A 8 -27.50 -2.02 -11.42
N THR A 9 -27.76 -2.14 -10.12
CA THR A 9 -26.77 -2.46 -9.08
C THR A 9 -26.49 -3.96 -8.94
N SER A 10 -27.45 -4.81 -9.32
CA SER A 10 -27.38 -6.27 -9.10
C SER A 10 -26.29 -7.01 -9.91
N GLY A 11 -25.62 -6.35 -10.86
CA GLY A 11 -24.57 -6.96 -11.69
C GLY A 11 -23.13 -6.63 -11.28
N ARG A 12 -22.90 -5.85 -10.21
CA ARG A 12 -21.57 -5.28 -9.90
C ARG A 12 -21.09 -5.51 -8.47
N THR A 13 -21.70 -6.43 -7.75
CA THR A 13 -21.14 -6.89 -6.48
C THR A 13 -19.92 -7.78 -6.76
N LEU A 14 -18.83 -7.52 -6.04
CA LEU A 14 -17.65 -8.37 -6.09
C LEU A 14 -18.05 -9.75 -5.57
N ALA A 15 -18.00 -10.78 -6.42
CA ALA A 15 -18.28 -12.15 -6.00
C ALA A 15 -17.36 -12.53 -4.82
N PRO A 16 -17.76 -13.43 -3.90
CA PRO A 16 -16.84 -13.94 -2.89
C PRO A 16 -15.65 -14.66 -3.54
N ALA A 17 -14.53 -14.73 -2.82
CA ALA A 17 -13.41 -15.55 -3.25
C ALA A 17 -13.83 -17.03 -3.33
N ASP A 18 -13.29 -17.75 -4.30
CA ASP A 18 -13.50 -19.19 -4.38
C ASP A 18 -12.76 -19.89 -3.22
N THR A 19 -13.31 -21.02 -2.77
CA THR A 19 -12.72 -21.94 -1.78
C THR A 19 -11.25 -22.25 -2.02
N VAL A 20 -10.84 -22.36 -3.30
CA VAL A 20 -9.44 -22.56 -3.71
C VAL A 20 -8.56 -21.39 -3.29
N ILE A 21 -9.04 -20.16 -3.46
CA ILE A 21 -8.29 -18.94 -3.11
C ILE A 21 -8.20 -18.82 -1.59
N GLU A 22 -9.29 -19.10 -0.87
CA GLU A 22 -9.27 -19.08 0.59
C GLU A 22 -8.30 -20.10 1.17
N ALA A 23 -8.28 -21.32 0.63
CA ALA A 23 -7.35 -22.37 1.06
C ALA A 23 -5.89 -21.95 0.81
N ALA A 24 -5.61 -21.40 -0.37
CA ALA A 24 -4.28 -20.87 -0.71
C ALA A 24 -3.87 -19.72 0.22
N MET A 25 -4.77 -18.78 0.49
CA MET A 25 -4.51 -17.64 1.39
C MET A 25 -4.24 -18.12 2.82
N ARG A 26 -5.02 -19.06 3.37
CA ARG A 26 -4.79 -19.59 4.72
C ARG A 26 -3.45 -20.32 4.82
N ARG A 27 -3.01 -20.97 3.75
CA ARG A 27 -1.74 -21.72 3.69
C ARG A 27 -0.51 -20.81 3.55
N VAL A 28 -0.56 -19.82 2.64
CA VAL A 28 0.61 -19.04 2.23
C VAL A 28 0.73 -17.71 2.99
N TRP A 29 -0.39 -17.02 3.23
CA TRP A 29 -0.37 -15.65 3.79
C TRP A 29 0.29 -15.52 5.18
N PRO A 30 0.08 -16.44 6.15
CA PRO A 30 0.72 -16.33 7.46
C PRO A 30 2.26 -16.32 7.38
N LEU A 31 2.82 -17.10 6.47
CA LEU A 31 4.28 -17.23 6.28
C LEU A 31 4.90 -15.95 5.74
N MET A 32 4.12 -15.16 4.99
CA MET A 32 4.56 -13.86 4.49
C MET A 32 4.47 -12.76 5.56
N ARG A 33 3.73 -12.96 6.65
CA ARG A 33 3.44 -11.93 7.66
C ARG A 33 4.30 -12.03 8.91
N GLU A 34 4.78 -13.23 9.26
CA GLU A 34 5.54 -13.47 10.50
C GLU A 34 6.99 -12.98 10.48
N THR A 35 7.51 -12.54 9.34
CA THR A 35 8.91 -12.14 9.20
C THR A 35 9.08 -10.62 9.21
N GLU A 36 8.93 -9.99 10.39
CA GLU A 36 9.21 -8.55 10.60
C GLU A 36 10.71 -8.18 10.47
N SER A 37 11.60 -9.16 10.32
CA SER A 37 13.03 -8.93 10.06
C SER A 37 13.39 -9.28 8.62
N PHE A 38 13.48 -8.27 7.77
CA PHE A 38 14.20 -8.25 6.49
C PHE A 38 14.10 -9.50 5.58
N ARG A 39 13.30 -9.39 4.52
CA ARG A 39 13.41 -10.16 3.25
C ARG A 39 13.15 -11.67 3.32
N HIS A 40 11.93 -12.07 3.62
CA HIS A 40 11.45 -13.35 3.12
C HIS A 40 10.22 -13.15 2.24
N ASP A 41 10.45 -12.54 1.08
CA ASP A 41 9.56 -12.66 -0.08
C ASP A 41 9.59 -14.09 -0.65
N ALA A 42 10.12 -15.07 0.09
CA ALA A 42 10.41 -16.41 -0.40
C ALA A 42 9.70 -17.48 0.43
N ILE A 43 9.01 -18.40 -0.23
CA ILE A 43 8.34 -19.56 0.39
C ILE A 43 8.96 -20.86 -0.11
N PRO A 44 8.94 -21.94 0.70
CA PRO A 44 9.40 -23.24 0.25
C PRO A 44 8.50 -23.76 -0.88
N ASP A 45 9.10 -24.42 -1.86
CA ASP A 45 8.44 -25.09 -3.00
C ASP A 45 7.20 -25.90 -2.65
N ARG A 46 7.22 -26.68 -1.57
CA ARG A 46 6.07 -27.48 -1.09
C ARG A 46 4.85 -26.62 -0.71
N LEU A 47 5.05 -25.33 -0.43
CA LEU A 47 4.01 -24.37 -0.08
C LEU A 47 3.71 -23.39 -1.22
N ALA A 48 4.38 -23.53 -2.36
CA ALA A 48 4.09 -22.74 -3.55
C ALA A 48 2.64 -22.94 -4.01
N LEU A 49 2.13 -21.92 -4.71
CA LEU A 49 0.88 -22.04 -5.44
C LEU A 49 1.08 -23.04 -6.57
N THR A 50 0.19 -24.03 -6.62
CA THR A 50 0.03 -24.87 -7.81
C THR A 50 -0.40 -24.01 -8.99
N GLU A 51 -0.16 -24.49 -10.19
CA GLU A 51 -0.53 -23.77 -11.41
C GLU A 51 -2.06 -23.51 -11.50
N GLY A 52 -2.89 -24.41 -10.98
CA GLY A 52 -4.34 -24.20 -10.87
C GLY A 52 -4.74 -23.12 -9.87
N GLU A 53 -4.09 -23.08 -8.70
CA GLU A 53 -4.28 -22.01 -7.71
C GLU A 53 -3.79 -20.66 -8.27
N ARG A 54 -2.62 -20.63 -8.91
CA ARG A 54 -2.04 -19.44 -9.54
C ARG A 54 -3.00 -18.82 -10.55
N ARG A 55 -3.56 -19.61 -11.48
CA ARG A 55 -4.60 -19.14 -12.41
C ARG A 55 -5.85 -18.59 -11.72
N SER A 56 -6.27 -19.21 -10.62
CA SER A 56 -7.46 -18.77 -9.89
C SER A 56 -7.21 -17.46 -9.15
N VAL A 57 -6.04 -17.32 -8.52
CA VAL A 57 -5.58 -16.09 -7.89
C VAL A 57 -5.44 -14.96 -8.93
N SER A 58 -4.82 -15.21 -10.08
CA SER A 58 -4.69 -14.22 -11.16
C SER A 58 -6.05 -13.73 -11.67
N ARG A 59 -7.00 -14.64 -11.95
CA ARG A 59 -8.37 -14.27 -12.35
C ARG A 59 -9.06 -13.41 -11.30
N ARG A 60 -8.83 -13.68 -10.01
CA ARG A 60 -9.38 -12.89 -8.91
C ARG A 60 -8.76 -11.49 -8.84
N VAL A 61 -7.44 -11.37 -9.02
CA VAL A 61 -6.75 -10.07 -9.11
C VAL A 61 -7.30 -9.25 -10.28
N GLU A 62 -7.52 -9.86 -11.44
CA GLU A 62 -8.16 -9.18 -12.59
C GLU A 62 -9.59 -8.72 -12.29
N ALA A 63 -10.38 -9.53 -11.60
CA ALA A 63 -11.72 -9.14 -11.16
C ALA A 63 -11.67 -7.95 -10.18
N LEU A 64 -10.75 -7.98 -9.21
CA LEU A 64 -10.52 -6.89 -8.26
C LEU A 64 -10.04 -5.62 -8.96
N ASN A 65 -9.14 -5.73 -9.94
CA ASN A 65 -8.68 -4.58 -10.73
C ASN A 65 -9.81 -3.94 -11.54
N ARG A 66 -10.69 -4.74 -12.13
CA ARG A 66 -11.90 -4.23 -12.80
C ARG A 66 -12.86 -3.55 -11.82
N TYR A 67 -13.06 -4.14 -10.63
CA TYR A 67 -13.90 -3.56 -9.59
C TYR A 67 -13.34 -2.25 -9.04
N LEU A 68 -12.02 -2.16 -8.88
CA LEU A 68 -11.29 -0.99 -8.37
C LEU A 68 -10.93 0.04 -9.46
N ALA A 69 -11.34 -0.18 -10.71
CA ALA A 69 -11.01 0.69 -11.83
C ALA A 69 -11.56 2.10 -11.59
N PRO A 70 -10.76 3.17 -11.82
CA PRO A 70 -11.21 4.55 -11.67
C PRO A 70 -12.48 4.84 -12.46
N ALA A 71 -13.32 5.72 -11.93
CA ALA A 71 -14.57 6.09 -12.59
C ALA A 71 -14.33 7.05 -13.76
N GLU A 72 -15.06 6.82 -14.85
CA GLU A 72 -15.06 7.71 -16.01
C GLU A 72 -15.76 9.05 -15.67
N PRO A 73 -15.19 10.21 -16.03
CA PRO A 73 -15.78 11.52 -15.75
C PRO A 73 -17.24 11.65 -16.22
N ALA A 74 -17.56 11.09 -17.39
CA ALA A 74 -18.92 11.11 -17.93
C ALA A 74 -19.91 10.31 -17.06
N ALA A 75 -19.46 9.20 -16.46
CA ALA A 75 -20.28 8.43 -15.53
C ALA A 75 -20.53 9.21 -14.24
N ILE A 76 -19.49 9.85 -13.68
CA ILE A 76 -19.59 10.69 -12.48
C ILE A 76 -20.62 11.80 -12.69
N LYS A 77 -20.53 12.54 -13.80
CA LYS A 77 -21.47 13.62 -14.11
C LYS A 77 -22.92 13.13 -14.17
N ARG A 78 -23.18 11.96 -14.76
CA ARG A 78 -24.54 11.37 -14.82
C ARG A 78 -25.07 11.02 -13.44
N MET A 79 -24.25 10.35 -12.62
CA MET A 79 -24.64 9.94 -11.27
C MET A 79 -24.91 11.13 -10.36
N VAL A 80 -23.96 12.06 -10.28
CA VAL A 80 -24.08 13.27 -9.46
C VAL A 80 -25.19 14.18 -9.98
N GLY A 81 -25.34 14.29 -11.31
CA GLY A 81 -26.43 15.04 -11.93
C GLY A 81 -27.80 14.53 -11.48
N MET A 82 -27.97 13.22 -11.36
CA MET A 82 -29.20 12.61 -10.82
C MET A 82 -29.42 12.99 -9.35
N VAL A 83 -28.38 12.89 -8.51
CA VAL A 83 -28.47 13.29 -7.09
C VAL A 83 -28.86 14.77 -6.96
N LYS A 84 -28.19 15.66 -7.69
CA LYS A 84 -28.46 17.10 -7.65
C LYS A 84 -29.82 17.49 -8.23
N GLY A 85 -30.33 16.72 -9.20
CA GLY A 85 -31.64 16.95 -9.80
C GLY A 85 -32.81 16.47 -8.93
N LEU A 86 -32.59 15.47 -8.08
CA LEU A 86 -33.62 14.90 -7.20
C LEU A 86 -33.63 15.50 -5.79
N MET A 87 -32.53 16.10 -5.35
CA MET A 87 -32.39 16.74 -4.03
C MET A 87 -32.45 18.27 -4.15
N ALA A 88 -32.73 18.97 -3.04
CA ALA A 88 -32.70 20.42 -3.04
C ALA A 88 -31.28 20.91 -3.38
N SER A 89 -31.19 21.71 -4.44
CA SER A 89 -29.95 22.29 -4.93
C SER A 89 -30.19 23.71 -5.42
N THR A 90 -29.14 24.54 -5.34
CA THR A 90 -29.19 25.92 -5.81
C THR A 90 -29.48 25.92 -7.32
N GLN A 91 -30.51 26.66 -7.74
CA GLN A 91 -30.75 26.85 -9.17
C GLN A 91 -29.63 27.69 -9.76
N VAL A 92 -28.97 27.13 -10.76
CA VAL A 92 -27.85 27.72 -11.48
C VAL A 92 -28.13 27.59 -12.97
N ASP A 93 -27.58 28.48 -13.78
CA ASP A 93 -27.66 28.37 -15.23
C ASP A 93 -26.91 27.12 -15.73
N GLY A 94 -27.19 26.73 -16.98
CA GLY A 94 -26.64 25.49 -17.55
C GLY A 94 -25.11 25.44 -17.61
N GLN A 95 -24.43 26.58 -17.82
CA GLN A 95 -22.96 26.60 -17.86
C GLN A 95 -22.38 26.40 -16.46
N SER A 96 -22.93 27.09 -15.46
CA SER A 96 -22.55 26.90 -14.06
C SER A 96 -22.83 25.48 -13.56
N ALA A 97 -23.96 24.87 -13.94
CA ALA A 97 -24.25 23.48 -13.63
C ALA A 97 -23.21 22.52 -14.23
N SER A 98 -22.79 22.73 -15.48
CA SER A 98 -21.72 21.92 -16.09
C SER A 98 -20.40 22.06 -15.33
N ALA A 99 -19.99 23.29 -15.02
CA ALA A 99 -18.74 23.56 -14.31
C ALA A 99 -18.74 22.95 -12.89
N ILE A 100 -19.89 22.96 -12.21
CA ILE A 100 -20.05 22.28 -10.93
C ILE A 100 -19.82 20.78 -11.11
N LEU A 101 -20.47 20.14 -12.09
CA LEU A 101 -20.32 18.71 -12.34
C LEU A 101 -18.89 18.32 -12.76
N ASP A 102 -18.18 19.20 -13.47
CA ASP A 102 -16.73 19.06 -13.71
C ASP A 102 -15.93 19.02 -12.41
N GLY A 103 -16.25 19.90 -11.46
CA GLY A 103 -15.66 19.88 -10.11
C GLY A 103 -15.90 18.56 -9.37
N TYR A 104 -17.10 17.97 -9.47
CA TYR A 104 -17.34 16.62 -8.91
C TYR A 104 -16.51 15.56 -9.62
N ALA A 105 -16.44 15.59 -10.95
CA ALA A 105 -15.65 14.64 -11.72
C ALA A 105 -14.17 14.69 -11.34
N MET A 106 -13.60 15.88 -11.14
CA MET A 106 -12.21 16.03 -10.69
C MET A 106 -11.95 15.40 -9.32
N VAL A 107 -12.85 15.63 -8.36
CA VAL A 107 -12.69 15.11 -6.99
C VAL A 107 -12.92 13.60 -6.92
N LEU A 108 -13.86 13.09 -7.71
CA LEU A 108 -14.31 11.70 -7.62
C LEU A 108 -13.62 10.75 -8.59
N ALA A 109 -12.87 11.24 -9.59
CA ALA A 109 -12.14 10.42 -10.56
C ALA A 109 -11.28 9.29 -9.96
N PRO A 110 -10.59 9.47 -8.80
CA PRO A 110 -9.77 8.40 -8.23
C PRO A 110 -10.56 7.21 -7.66
N TYR A 111 -11.88 7.36 -7.45
CA TYR A 111 -12.70 6.32 -6.82
C TYR A 111 -13.35 5.40 -7.86
N PRO A 112 -13.62 4.14 -7.51
CA PRO A 112 -14.25 3.22 -8.44
C PRO A 112 -15.70 3.61 -8.77
N GLN A 113 -16.11 3.41 -10.02
CA GLN A 113 -17.46 3.79 -10.47
C GLN A 113 -18.56 3.13 -9.63
N VAL A 114 -18.44 1.82 -9.38
CA VAL A 114 -19.43 1.06 -8.60
C VAL A 114 -19.65 1.64 -7.21
N LEU A 115 -18.58 2.16 -6.61
CA LEU A 115 -18.64 2.74 -5.28
C LEU A 115 -19.31 4.11 -5.28
N ILE A 116 -19.01 4.94 -6.28
CA ILE A 116 -19.68 6.23 -6.46
C ILE A 116 -21.18 6.00 -6.69
N GLU A 117 -21.55 4.99 -7.50
CA GLU A 117 -22.94 4.60 -7.73
C GLU A 117 -23.65 4.24 -6.41
N ASP A 118 -23.06 3.38 -5.59
CA ASP A 118 -23.62 2.97 -4.29
C ASP A 118 -23.75 4.14 -3.32
N VAL A 119 -22.71 4.96 -3.18
CA VAL A 119 -22.72 6.12 -2.29
C VAL A 119 -23.78 7.13 -2.73
N CYS A 120 -23.86 7.45 -4.03
CA CYS A 120 -24.90 8.31 -4.58
C CYS A 120 -26.30 7.75 -4.33
N ALA A 121 -26.51 6.45 -4.50
CA ALA A 121 -27.79 5.80 -4.20
C ALA A 121 -28.13 5.90 -2.70
N ARG A 122 -27.16 5.73 -1.80
CA ARG A 122 -27.35 5.85 -0.35
C ARG A 122 -27.71 7.28 0.08
N PHE A 123 -27.20 8.31 -0.59
CA PHE A 123 -27.65 9.70 -0.38
C PHE A 123 -29.10 9.90 -0.84
N LEU A 124 -29.46 9.37 -2.02
CA LEU A 124 -30.84 9.44 -2.54
C LEU A 124 -31.85 8.71 -1.66
N ASP A 125 -31.49 7.54 -1.14
CA ASP A 125 -32.31 6.77 -0.20
C ASP A 125 -32.33 7.38 1.22
N GLY A 126 -31.52 8.41 1.46
CA GLY A 126 -31.40 9.09 2.75
C GLY A 126 -30.74 8.24 3.85
N ARG A 127 -29.95 7.23 3.46
CA ARG A 127 -29.09 6.49 4.39
C ARG A 127 -27.83 7.28 4.75
N LEU A 128 -27.48 8.26 3.92
CA LEU A 128 -26.38 9.20 4.13
C LEU A 128 -26.89 10.65 4.03
N GLY A 129 -26.20 11.56 4.71
CA GLY A 129 -26.51 12.99 4.70
C GLY A 129 -27.85 13.35 5.36
N ASN A 130 -28.32 14.57 5.07
CA ASN A 130 -29.51 15.15 5.68
C ASN A 130 -30.81 14.94 4.89
N ARG A 131 -30.78 14.17 3.78
CA ARG A 131 -31.90 13.89 2.86
C ARG A 131 -32.53 15.10 2.15
N VAL A 132 -32.16 16.31 2.53
CA VAL A 132 -32.75 17.55 2.01
C VAL A 132 -31.85 18.16 0.96
N TYR A 133 -30.56 18.32 1.28
CA TYR A 133 -29.60 19.02 0.43
C TYR A 133 -28.72 18.02 -0.32
N ALA A 134 -28.42 18.35 -1.57
CA ALA A 134 -27.47 17.56 -2.36
C ALA A 134 -26.09 17.56 -1.67
N PRO A 135 -25.42 16.39 -1.56
CA PRO A 135 -24.10 16.29 -0.94
C PRO A 135 -23.04 17.02 -1.77
N THR A 136 -22.03 17.54 -1.11
CA THR A 136 -20.83 18.15 -1.69
C THR A 136 -19.89 17.08 -2.28
N PRO A 137 -18.95 17.45 -3.17
CA PRO A 137 -17.96 16.49 -3.68
C PRO A 137 -17.12 15.87 -2.56
N ALA A 138 -16.82 16.65 -1.51
CA ALA A 138 -16.03 16.22 -0.37
C ALA A 138 -16.76 15.18 0.48
N GLU A 139 -18.07 15.32 0.68
CA GLU A 139 -18.90 14.34 1.40
C GLU A 139 -18.96 13.01 0.65
N ILE A 140 -19.21 13.03 -0.66
CA ILE A 140 -19.21 11.81 -1.48
C ILE A 140 -17.82 11.16 -1.43
N ALA A 141 -16.74 11.94 -1.58
CA ALA A 141 -15.38 11.43 -1.52
C ALA A 141 -15.02 10.84 -0.15
N HIS A 142 -15.52 11.42 0.95
CA HIS A 142 -15.33 10.90 2.30
C HIS A 142 -15.95 9.51 2.45
N GLU A 143 -17.21 9.36 2.01
CA GLU A 143 -17.93 8.10 2.06
C GLU A 143 -17.28 7.03 1.18
N CYS A 144 -16.83 7.39 -0.03
CA CYS A 144 -16.06 6.49 -0.89
C CYS A 144 -14.75 6.06 -0.21
N ARG A 145 -14.04 6.95 0.49
CA ARG A 145 -12.76 6.62 1.15
C ARG A 145 -12.94 5.62 2.30
N ASN A 146 -14.03 5.75 3.03
CA ASN A 146 -14.35 4.96 4.21
C ASN A 146 -15.21 3.72 3.91
N ALA A 147 -15.50 3.47 2.63
CA ALA A 147 -16.28 2.32 2.22
C ALA A 147 -15.59 1.01 2.58
N PRO A 148 -16.21 0.15 3.42
CA PRO A 148 -15.62 -1.12 3.85
C PRO A 148 -15.23 -2.01 2.66
N ASP A 149 -16.08 -2.05 1.62
CA ASP A 149 -15.86 -2.88 0.44
C ASP A 149 -14.62 -2.46 -0.36
N MET A 150 -14.36 -1.14 -0.47
CA MET A 150 -13.16 -0.65 -1.15
C MET A 150 -11.90 -1.02 -0.36
N ILE A 151 -11.94 -0.85 0.97
CA ILE A 151 -10.82 -1.18 1.85
C ILE A 151 -10.54 -2.68 1.80
N ALA A 152 -11.58 -3.50 1.90
CA ALA A 152 -11.49 -4.95 1.82
C ALA A 152 -10.96 -5.41 0.46
N ALA A 153 -11.47 -4.88 -0.66
CA ALA A 153 -11.02 -5.22 -2.00
C ALA A 153 -9.56 -4.80 -2.26
N LYS A 154 -9.14 -3.62 -1.80
CA LYS A 154 -7.73 -3.18 -1.89
C LYS A 154 -6.81 -4.09 -1.08
N ALA A 155 -7.22 -4.42 0.14
CA ALA A 155 -6.46 -5.32 1.00
C ALA A 155 -6.38 -6.73 0.40
N GLU A 156 -7.48 -7.27 -0.11
CA GLU A 156 -7.50 -8.57 -0.79
C GLU A 156 -6.56 -8.56 -2.00
N ARG A 157 -6.66 -7.56 -2.88
CA ARG A 157 -5.81 -7.44 -4.07
C ARG A 157 -4.33 -7.45 -3.69
N TYR A 158 -3.94 -6.64 -2.71
CA TYR A 158 -2.57 -6.57 -2.25
C TYR A 158 -2.04 -7.93 -1.77
N ARG A 159 -2.84 -8.69 -1.00
CA ARG A 159 -2.46 -10.02 -0.52
C ARG A 159 -2.25 -10.99 -1.68
N LEU A 160 -3.17 -10.99 -2.64
CA LEU A 160 -3.11 -11.87 -3.80
C LEU A 160 -1.95 -11.53 -4.73
N GLU A 161 -1.68 -10.25 -4.97
CA GLU A 161 -0.52 -9.79 -5.76
C GLU A 161 0.79 -10.23 -5.08
N ALA A 162 0.89 -10.05 -3.76
CA ALA A 162 2.05 -10.51 -3.00
C ALA A 162 2.25 -12.04 -3.11
N MET A 163 1.17 -12.83 -3.01
CA MET A 163 1.25 -14.28 -3.20
C MET A 163 1.67 -14.69 -4.62
N LEU A 164 1.38 -13.88 -5.64
CA LEU A 164 1.79 -14.15 -7.02
C LEU A 164 3.26 -13.78 -7.28
N SER A 165 3.76 -12.75 -6.58
CA SER A 165 5.14 -12.26 -6.69
C SER A 165 6.13 -12.94 -5.76
N VAL A 166 5.67 -13.84 -4.90
CA VAL A 166 6.52 -14.56 -3.94
C VAL A 166 7.57 -15.40 -4.68
N GLU A 167 8.82 -15.26 -4.28
CA GLU A 167 9.92 -16.10 -4.69
C GLU A 167 9.72 -17.51 -4.11
N VAL A 168 10.10 -18.54 -4.86
CA VAL A 168 9.97 -19.92 -4.41
C VAL A 168 11.36 -20.52 -4.35
N TYR A 169 11.79 -20.89 -3.14
CA TYR A 169 13.06 -21.59 -2.97
C TYR A 169 12.82 -23.10 -2.87
N ARG A 170 13.73 -23.87 -3.45
CA ARG A 170 13.72 -25.33 -3.33
C ARG A 170 14.13 -25.71 -1.91
N THR A 171 13.30 -26.48 -1.23
CA THR A 171 13.66 -27.01 0.08
C THR A 171 14.78 -28.06 -0.13
N PRO A 172 15.95 -27.93 0.55
CA PRO A 172 17.00 -28.94 0.44
C PRO A 172 16.47 -30.31 0.88
N THR A 173 16.81 -31.34 0.13
CA THR A 173 16.48 -32.74 0.46
C THR A 173 17.20 -33.19 1.74
N ALA A 174 16.76 -34.28 2.36
CA ALA A 174 17.38 -34.77 3.60
C ALA A 174 18.89 -35.01 3.45
N ALA A 175 19.33 -35.58 2.32
CA ALA A 175 20.74 -35.77 2.03
C ALA A 175 21.51 -34.44 1.88
N GLU A 176 20.94 -33.48 1.16
CA GLU A 176 21.51 -32.12 1.03
C GLU A 176 21.53 -31.39 2.39
N GLN A 177 20.54 -31.60 3.25
CA GLN A 177 20.53 -31.04 4.61
C GLN A 177 21.64 -31.63 5.47
N ASP A 178 21.88 -32.93 5.40
CA ASP A 178 22.97 -33.58 6.12
C ASP A 178 24.34 -33.06 5.66
N GLU A 179 24.51 -32.84 4.36
CA GLU A 179 25.71 -32.22 3.78
C GLU A 179 25.88 -30.77 4.25
N ILE A 180 24.83 -29.96 4.23
CA ILE A 180 24.84 -28.57 4.71
C ILE A 180 25.17 -28.53 6.22
N GLN A 181 24.60 -29.43 7.02
CA GLN A 181 24.87 -29.53 8.45
C GLN A 181 26.29 -30.02 8.75
N ALA A 182 26.85 -30.90 7.90
CA ALA A 182 28.26 -31.29 7.99
C ALA A 182 29.17 -30.09 7.66
N ALA A 183 28.94 -29.41 6.53
CA ALA A 183 29.70 -28.24 6.12
C ALA A 183 29.61 -27.08 7.13
N TYR A 184 28.43 -26.86 7.73
CA TYR A 184 28.25 -25.87 8.78
C TYR A 184 29.03 -26.22 10.06
N ARG A 185 29.00 -27.49 10.48
CA ARG A 185 29.79 -27.96 11.63
C ARG A 185 31.28 -27.76 11.40
N ASP A 186 31.75 -28.01 10.19
CA ASP A 186 33.16 -27.82 9.84
C ASP A 186 33.53 -26.34 9.76
N PHE A 187 32.67 -25.50 9.18
CA PHE A 187 32.83 -24.05 9.21
C PHE A 187 32.88 -23.49 10.65
N VAL A 188 32.00 -23.94 11.55
CA VAL A 188 32.01 -23.51 12.95
C VAL A 188 33.28 -23.97 13.65
N LYS A 189 33.76 -25.19 13.39
CA LYS A 189 35.04 -25.67 13.94
C LYS A 189 36.21 -24.82 13.45
N ASP A 190 36.26 -24.50 12.17
CA ASP A 190 37.32 -23.67 11.58
C ASP A 190 37.25 -22.22 12.08
N ALA A 191 36.06 -21.66 12.24
CA ALA A 191 35.84 -20.36 12.86
C ALA A 191 36.29 -20.34 14.33
N VAL A 192 35.98 -21.37 15.11
CA VAL A 192 36.42 -21.49 16.51
C VAL A 192 37.92 -21.74 16.60
N ALA A 193 38.51 -22.53 15.70
CA ALA A 193 39.94 -22.80 15.65
C ALA A 193 40.73 -21.57 15.23
N SER A 194 40.25 -20.80 14.24
CA SER A 194 40.84 -19.51 13.85
C SER A 194 40.69 -18.45 14.95
N THR A 195 39.59 -18.46 15.70
CA THR A 195 39.44 -17.60 16.90
C THR A 195 40.42 -18.02 18.01
N LYS A 196 40.69 -19.32 18.18
CA LYS A 196 41.73 -19.86 19.10
C LYS A 196 43.17 -19.63 18.62
N MET A 197 43.40 -19.55 17.31
CA MET A 197 44.72 -19.33 16.69
C MET A 197 45.05 -17.85 16.45
N GLY A 198 44.09 -16.94 16.67
CA GLY A 198 44.18 -15.53 16.26
C GLY A 198 43.83 -14.50 17.34
N MET A 199 43.81 -14.86 18.62
CA MET A 199 43.84 -13.89 19.72
C MET A 199 44.88 -14.32 20.75
N LYS A 200 46.15 -14.11 20.42
CA LYS A 200 47.10 -13.68 21.45
C LYS A 200 46.65 -12.30 21.90
N ILE A 201 45.84 -12.28 22.96
CA ILE A 201 45.55 -11.08 23.74
C ILE A 201 46.90 -10.61 24.31
N GLY A 202 47.59 -9.70 23.60
CA GLY A 202 48.85 -9.12 24.09
C GLY A 202 49.90 -8.69 23.05
N GLU A 203 49.80 -9.05 21.77
CA GLU A 203 50.73 -8.51 20.74
C GLU A 203 50.00 -7.50 19.86
N GLU A 204 50.12 -6.21 20.21
CA GLU A 204 49.74 -5.10 19.35
C GLU A 204 50.56 -5.15 18.05
N PRO A 205 49.94 -5.05 16.86
CA PRO A 205 50.69 -4.84 15.64
C PRO A 205 51.37 -3.47 15.71
N VAL A 206 52.69 -3.50 15.83
CA VAL A 206 53.55 -2.32 15.75
C VAL A 206 53.49 -1.78 14.31
N GLY A 207 52.78 -0.67 14.12
CA GLY A 207 52.84 0.10 12.88
C GLY A 207 51.64 1.01 12.63
N SER A 208 51.89 2.32 12.62
CA SER A 208 51.13 3.49 12.06
C SER A 208 49.61 3.66 12.26
N ASP A 209 48.88 2.67 12.73
CA ASP A 209 47.43 2.61 12.56
C ASP A 209 46.64 3.40 13.62
N ALA A 210 47.24 3.71 14.76
CA ALA A 210 46.59 4.48 15.83
C ALA A 210 46.50 5.98 15.50
N ALA A 211 47.55 6.52 14.86
CA ALA A 211 47.59 7.91 14.42
C ALA A 211 46.64 8.13 13.24
N GLU A 212 46.60 7.19 12.29
CA GLU A 212 45.67 7.23 11.15
C GLU A 212 44.21 7.08 11.60
N ARG A 213 43.91 6.18 12.55
CA ARG A 213 42.57 6.07 13.13
C ARG A 213 42.17 7.31 13.94
N ALA A 214 43.11 7.96 14.62
CA ALA A 214 42.84 9.22 15.31
C ALA A 214 42.59 10.38 14.33
N ALA A 215 43.33 10.43 13.22
CA ALA A 215 43.14 11.41 12.15
C ALA A 215 41.78 11.22 11.45
N ALA A 216 41.44 9.98 11.06
CA ALA A 216 40.16 9.66 10.43
C ALA A 216 38.96 9.99 11.35
N ARG A 217 39.10 9.79 12.66
CA ARG A 217 38.06 10.17 13.64
C ARG A 217 37.90 11.68 13.77
N ARG A 218 38.99 12.46 13.69
CA ARG A 218 38.93 13.93 13.71
C ARG A 218 38.28 14.46 12.43
N GLU A 219 38.67 13.93 11.27
CA GLU A 219 38.09 14.33 9.98
C GLU A 219 36.58 14.03 9.91
N LEU A 220 36.14 12.87 10.40
CA LEU A 220 34.72 12.53 10.48
C LEU A 220 33.96 13.47 11.43
N ALA A 221 34.55 13.83 12.56
CA ALA A 221 33.94 14.76 13.51
C ALA A 221 33.80 16.18 12.93
N GLU A 222 34.81 16.66 12.18
CA GLU A 222 34.77 17.95 11.50
C GLU A 222 33.70 17.99 10.40
N ARG A 223 33.59 16.94 9.58
CA ARG A 223 32.54 16.84 8.55
C ARG A 223 31.14 16.86 9.16
N LEU A 224 30.92 16.13 10.25
CA LEU A 224 29.64 16.12 10.95
C LEU A 224 29.31 17.46 11.61
N ALA A 225 30.31 18.20 12.08
CA ALA A 225 30.12 19.55 12.63
C ALA A 225 29.75 20.56 11.54
N ALA A 226 30.41 20.52 10.38
CA ALA A 226 30.11 21.36 9.23
C ALA A 226 28.68 21.12 8.69
N ASP A 227 28.29 19.85 8.52
CA ASP A 227 26.94 19.47 8.08
C ASP A 227 25.84 19.96 9.04
N ARG A 228 26.11 19.93 10.36
CA ARG A 228 25.18 20.47 11.36
C ARG A 228 25.07 22.00 11.29
N ALA A 229 26.19 22.69 11.09
CA ALA A 229 26.19 24.15 10.94
C ALA A 229 25.44 24.60 9.68
N GLU A 230 25.60 23.88 8.56
CA GLU A 230 24.88 24.15 7.32
C GLU A 230 23.36 23.89 7.46
N ARG A 231 22.97 22.83 8.16
CA ARG A 231 21.55 22.57 8.45
C ARG A 231 20.94 23.60 9.40
N ALA A 232 21.73 24.19 10.30
CA ALA A 232 21.30 25.26 11.18
C ALA A 232 21.12 26.59 10.43
N SER A 233 22.04 26.94 9.52
CA SER A 233 21.93 28.18 8.73
C SER A 233 20.76 28.14 7.73
N ARG A 234 20.42 26.95 7.19
CA ARG A 234 19.23 26.75 6.35
C ARG A 234 17.90 26.77 7.10
N ARG A 235 17.90 26.75 8.45
CA ARG A 235 16.69 26.72 9.29
C ARG A 235 16.31 28.06 9.94
N HIS A 236 16.94 29.17 9.56
CA HIS A 236 16.46 30.50 9.95
C HIS A 236 15.54 31.11 8.87
N PRO A 237 14.20 31.06 9.03
CA PRO A 237 13.32 31.92 8.27
C PRO A 237 13.48 33.35 8.80
N THR A 238 13.81 34.27 7.89
CA THR A 238 13.69 35.71 8.09
C THR A 238 12.24 36.04 8.44
N THR A 239 11.97 36.30 9.72
CA THR A 239 10.77 37.00 10.16
C THR A 239 10.83 38.43 9.65
N HIS A 240 10.26 38.66 8.46
CA HIS A 240 9.91 40.00 8.00
C HIS A 240 8.48 40.28 8.45
N ASP A 241 8.33 40.80 9.67
CA ASP A 241 7.13 41.51 10.09
C ASP A 241 7.53 42.95 10.37
N GLY A 242 6.93 43.86 9.61
CA GLY A 242 7.32 45.25 9.49
C GLY A 242 6.23 46.04 8.79
N ARG A 243 4.99 45.86 9.23
CA ARG A 243 3.88 46.81 9.10
C ARG A 243 4.31 48.21 9.55
N GLN A 244 4.27 49.18 8.64
CA GLN A 244 3.90 50.59 8.87
C GLN A 244 3.29 51.06 7.53
N GLU A 245 1.98 51.04 7.36
CA GLU A 245 1.05 52.15 7.67
C GLU A 245 1.59 53.53 7.26
N ALA A 246 1.24 53.92 6.04
CA ALA A 246 0.82 55.27 5.64
C ALA A 246 -0.06 55.15 4.38
#